data_AF-A0A560KB55-F1
#
_entry.id   AF-A0A560KB55-F1
#
_cell.length_a   1.000
_cell.length_b   1.000
_cell.length_c   1.000
_cell.angle_alpha   90.00
_cell.angle_beta   90.00
_cell.angle_gamma   90.00
#
_symmetry.space_group_name_H-M   'P 1'
#
loop_
_entity.id
_entity.type
_entity.pdbx_description
1 polymer ?
#
loop_
_entity_poly.entity_id
_entity_poly.type
_entity_poly.pdbx_seq_one_letter_code
_entity_poly.pdbx_strand_id
1 'polypeptide(L)'
;MPNRIALHEALDIMPAGGEPIEFTPTHDHEASAARPARQAASALPDPMAYVIEIDEEAVGLVTVHPDGMAFHAVHMRAQALDGQVFADAAAARAAAESAFYGRE
;
A
#
# COMPACT_ATOMS: atom_id res chain seq x y z
N MET A 1 -55.45 19.37 24.90
CA MET A 1 -55.21 19.80 26.30
C MET A 1 -55.95 18.81 27.19
N PRO A 2 -55.32 18.11 28.15
CA PRO A 2 -54.40 18.66 29.14
C PRO A 2 -53.04 17.94 29.29
N ASN A 3 -52.13 18.72 29.88
CA ASN A 3 -50.85 18.37 30.49
C ASN A 3 -50.94 17.20 31.48
N ARG A 4 -49.91 16.33 31.51
CA ARG A 4 -49.51 15.66 32.75
C ARG A 4 -48.00 15.49 32.82
N ILE A 5 -47.41 16.41 33.57
CA ILE A 5 -46.06 16.38 34.12
C ILE A 5 -45.91 15.10 34.95
N ALA A 6 -44.92 14.27 34.61
CA ALA A 6 -44.34 13.28 35.51
C ALA A 6 -42.85 13.63 35.65
N LEU A 7 -42.62 14.55 36.59
CA LEU A 7 -41.32 14.86 37.15
C LEU A 7 -40.85 13.62 37.93
N HIS A 8 -39.87 12.89 37.42
CA HIS A 8 -39.04 12.00 38.22
C HIS A 8 -37.61 12.53 38.14
N GLU A 9 -37.32 13.47 39.03
CA GLU A 9 -35.97 13.73 39.51
C GLU A 9 -35.49 12.50 40.28
N ALA A 10 -34.43 11.87 39.79
CA ALA A 10 -33.47 11.13 40.61
C ALA A 10 -32.12 11.25 39.91
N LEU A 11 -31.47 12.34 40.23
CA LEU A 11 -30.08 12.65 39.98
C LEU A 11 -29.20 11.59 40.67
N ASP A 12 -28.60 10.69 39.90
CA ASP A 12 -27.35 10.03 40.29
C ASP A 12 -26.57 9.66 39.02
N ILE A 13 -26.10 10.70 38.32
CA ILE A 13 -25.03 10.54 37.34
C ILE A 13 -23.76 10.82 38.12
N MET A 14 -23.12 9.77 38.63
CA MET A 14 -21.74 9.86 39.08
C MET A 14 -20.86 10.13 37.85
N PRO A 15 -20.12 11.26 37.76
CA PRO A 15 -19.07 11.39 36.76
C PRO A 15 -17.88 10.56 37.22
N ALA A 16 -17.84 9.29 36.81
CA ALA A 16 -16.62 8.50 36.94
C ALA A 16 -15.54 9.12 36.04
N GLY A 17 -14.47 9.62 36.68
CA GLY A 17 -13.15 9.70 36.06
C GLY A 17 -12.92 10.87 35.10
N GLY A 18 -12.93 12.10 35.63
CA GLY A 18 -12.18 13.19 35.01
C GLY A 18 -10.70 13.00 35.30
N GLU A 19 -10.00 12.20 34.49
CA GLU A 19 -8.54 12.30 34.39
C GLU A 19 -8.19 13.25 33.22
N PRO A 20 -7.49 14.36 33.48
CA PRO A 20 -6.90 15.13 32.40
C PRO A 20 -5.80 14.27 31.77
N ILE A 21 -5.98 13.92 30.50
CA ILE A 21 -4.90 13.34 29.69
C ILE A 21 -3.82 14.41 29.54
N GLU A 22 -2.84 14.40 30.44
CA GLU A 22 -1.61 15.18 30.31
C GLU A 22 -0.79 14.60 29.15
N PHE A 23 -0.80 15.28 28.02
CA PHE A 23 0.13 15.01 26.93
C PHE A 23 1.51 15.58 27.30
N THR A 24 2.36 14.76 27.90
CA THR A 24 3.79 15.08 28.03
C THR A 24 4.51 14.73 26.72
N PRO A 25 5.10 15.70 26.00
CA PRO A 25 5.91 15.41 24.83
C PRO A 25 7.32 15.00 25.29
N THR A 26 7.55 13.71 25.52
CA THR A 26 8.91 13.17 25.43
C THR A 26 9.19 12.89 23.95
N HIS A 27 9.51 13.94 23.21
CA HIS A 27 10.17 13.83 21.91
C HIS A 27 11.66 14.07 22.15
N ASP A 28 12.36 13.04 22.58
CA ASP A 28 13.77 12.89 22.24
C ASP A 28 13.83 11.80 21.18
N HIS A 29 13.79 12.23 19.92
CA HIS A 29 14.11 11.38 18.80
C HIS A 29 15.08 12.18 17.96
N GLU A 30 16.36 11.90 18.15
CA GLU A 30 17.38 12.21 17.16
C GLU A 30 16.83 11.84 15.78
N ALA A 31 16.61 12.87 14.96
CA ALA A 31 16.31 12.72 13.55
C ALA A 31 17.58 12.24 12.83
N SER A 32 17.97 10.99 13.07
CA SER A 32 18.85 10.27 12.18
C SER A 32 17.96 9.54 11.19
N ALA A 33 17.67 10.23 10.08
CA ALA A 33 16.87 9.74 8.96
C ALA A 33 17.58 8.57 8.24
N ALA A 34 17.65 7.42 8.89
CA ALA A 34 17.75 6.15 8.19
C ALA A 34 16.33 5.81 7.75
N ARG A 35 16.02 6.08 6.47
CA ARG A 35 14.80 5.59 5.80
C ARG A 35 14.58 4.14 6.24
N PRO A 36 13.46 3.79 6.89
CA PRO A 36 13.19 2.39 7.19
C PRO A 36 13.04 1.69 5.84
N ALA A 37 14.06 0.90 5.49
CA ALA A 37 13.96 -0.09 4.45
C ALA A 37 12.70 -0.91 4.75
N ARG A 38 11.73 -0.81 3.83
CA ARG A 38 10.40 -1.40 3.88
C ARG A 38 10.49 -2.80 4.50
N GLN A 39 10.04 -2.88 5.75
CA GLN A 39 10.20 -4.03 6.62
C GLN A 39 9.40 -5.21 6.04
N ALA A 40 10.11 -6.32 5.82
CA ALA A 40 9.66 -7.68 5.55
C ALA A 40 8.14 -7.90 5.41
N ALA A 41 7.68 -8.05 4.17
CA ALA A 41 6.40 -8.66 3.85
C ALA A 41 6.46 -10.17 4.12
N SER A 42 6.28 -10.58 5.38
CA SER A 42 6.13 -11.99 5.72
C SER A 42 4.65 -12.37 5.77
N ALA A 43 4.25 -13.26 4.85
CA ALA A 43 3.03 -14.09 4.85
C ALA A 43 1.73 -13.52 4.26
N LEU A 44 1.80 -12.82 3.13
CA LEU A 44 0.86 -13.11 2.05
C LEU A 44 1.44 -14.30 1.25
N PRO A 45 0.64 -15.17 0.60
CA PRO A 45 1.22 -16.02 -0.45
C PRO A 45 2.03 -15.08 -1.34
N ASP A 46 3.31 -15.40 -1.58
CA ASP A 46 4.20 -14.56 -2.39
C ASP A 46 3.36 -14.09 -3.58
N PRO A 47 3.08 -12.78 -3.69
CA PRO A 47 2.10 -12.33 -4.65
C PRO A 47 2.57 -12.90 -5.97
N MET A 48 1.73 -13.71 -6.62
CA MET A 48 2.01 -14.35 -7.92
C MET A 48 2.08 -13.30 -9.03
N ALA A 49 2.58 -12.10 -8.70
CA ALA A 49 2.40 -10.83 -9.35
C ALA A 49 3.49 -9.87 -8.81
N TYR A 50 4.49 -9.54 -9.63
CA TYR A 50 5.56 -8.60 -9.32
C TYR A 50 5.39 -7.34 -10.17
N VAL A 51 5.55 -6.15 -9.58
CA VAL A 51 5.53 -4.89 -10.34
C VAL A 51 6.94 -4.61 -10.87
N ILE A 52 7.05 -4.29 -12.16
CA ILE A 52 8.27 -3.78 -12.79
C ILE A 52 8.19 -2.25 -12.78
N GLU A 53 9.12 -1.65 -12.03
CA GLU A 53 9.33 -0.21 -11.95
C GLU A 53 10.62 0.16 -12.69
N ILE A 54 10.55 1.19 -13.55
CA ILE A 54 11.68 1.74 -14.31
C ILE A 54 11.68 3.25 -14.06
N ASP A 55 12.82 3.82 -13.65
CA ASP A 55 12.94 5.24 -13.30
C ASP A 55 11.90 5.72 -12.27
N GLU A 56 11.63 4.88 -11.25
CA GLU A 56 10.58 5.14 -10.23
C GLU A 56 9.14 5.15 -10.78
N GLU A 57 8.93 4.80 -12.06
CA GLU A 57 7.62 4.68 -12.70
C GLU A 57 7.21 3.20 -12.88
N ALA A 58 5.98 2.87 -12.49
CA ALA A 58 5.42 1.54 -12.68
C ALA A 58 5.11 1.28 -14.16
N VAL A 59 5.91 0.43 -14.80
CA VAL A 59 5.80 0.14 -16.24
C VAL A 59 4.89 -1.04 -16.52
N GLY A 60 4.90 -2.05 -15.66
CA GLY A 60 4.04 -3.22 -15.82
C GLY A 60 4.00 -4.13 -14.60
N LEU A 61 3.15 -5.15 -14.69
CA LEU A 61 2.99 -6.22 -13.70
C LEU A 61 3.33 -7.55 -14.37
N VAL A 62 4.10 -8.39 -13.69
CA VAL A 62 4.42 -9.74 -14.12
C VAL A 62 3.69 -10.73 -13.24
N THR A 63 2.83 -11.55 -13.82
CA THR A 63 2.12 -12.61 -13.09
C THR A 63 2.66 -13.99 -13.41
N VAL A 64 2.57 -14.91 -12.45
CA VAL A 64 2.95 -16.31 -12.66
C VAL A 64 1.91 -16.97 -13.56
N HIS A 65 2.36 -17.50 -14.70
CA HIS A 65 1.55 -18.21 -15.68
C HIS A 65 2.04 -19.68 -15.76
N PRO A 66 1.18 -20.66 -16.09
CA PRO A 66 1.62 -22.06 -16.23
C PRO A 66 2.75 -22.28 -17.25
N ASP A 67 2.91 -21.36 -18.20
CA ASP A 67 3.91 -21.41 -19.27
C ASP A 67 5.16 -20.54 -18.96
N GLY A 68 5.14 -19.78 -17.86
CA GLY A 68 6.21 -18.85 -17.49
C GLY A 68 5.72 -17.64 -16.70
N MET A 69 6.14 -16.44 -17.12
CA MET A 69 5.83 -15.18 -16.47
C MET A 69 5.11 -14.23 -17.45
N ALA A 70 3.81 -13.99 -17.24
CA ALA A 70 3.01 -13.14 -18.11
C ALA A 70 3.16 -11.66 -17.73
N PHE A 71 3.58 -10.83 -18.67
CA PHE A 71 3.71 -9.38 -18.49
C PHE A 71 2.41 -8.67 -18.88
N HIS A 72 1.98 -7.75 -18.03
CA HIS A 72 0.85 -6.86 -18.24
C HIS A 72 1.35 -5.41 -18.20
N ALA A 73 1.15 -4.70 -19.29
CA ALA A 73 1.63 -3.33 -19.40
C ALA A 73 0.68 -2.37 -18.69
N VAL A 74 1.23 -1.54 -17.81
CA VAL A 74 0.50 -0.40 -17.21
C VAL A 74 0.84 0.89 -17.96
N HIS A 75 2.06 1.00 -18.45
CA HIS A 75 2.54 2.18 -19.16
C HIS A 75 2.44 2.06 -20.69
N MET A 76 2.13 3.15 -21.39
CA MET A 76 1.91 3.15 -22.85
C MET A 76 3.15 2.74 -23.66
N ARG A 77 4.36 2.93 -23.12
CA ARG A 77 5.61 2.53 -23.78
C ARG A 77 5.80 1.01 -23.79
N ALA A 78 5.35 0.33 -22.75
CA ALA A 78 5.44 -1.13 -22.64
C ALA A 78 4.20 -1.86 -23.17
N GLN A 79 3.23 -1.13 -23.74
CA GLN A 79 1.96 -1.69 -24.22
C GLN A 79 2.15 -2.75 -25.32
N ALA A 80 3.26 -2.70 -26.06
CA ALA A 80 3.62 -3.74 -27.03
C ALA A 80 3.98 -5.09 -26.40
N LEU A 81 4.31 -5.11 -25.11
CA LEU A 81 4.68 -6.30 -24.34
C LEU A 81 3.50 -6.88 -23.55
N ASP A 82 2.34 -6.24 -23.59
CA ASP A 82 1.16 -6.69 -22.86
C ASP A 82 0.71 -8.09 -23.33
N GLY A 83 0.49 -8.99 -22.36
CA GLY A 83 0.10 -10.37 -22.59
C GLY A 83 1.24 -11.28 -23.05
N GLN A 84 2.48 -10.79 -23.14
CA GLN A 84 3.63 -11.64 -23.49
C GLN A 84 4.06 -12.50 -22.30
N VAL A 85 4.33 -13.77 -22.56
CA VAL A 85 4.89 -14.70 -21.59
C VAL A 85 6.40 -14.77 -21.77
N PHE A 86 7.12 -14.50 -20.69
CA PHE A 86 8.56 -14.57 -20.59
C PHE A 86 8.98 -15.79 -19.78
N ALA A 87 10.20 -16.28 -20.00
CA ALA A 87 10.73 -17.41 -19.24
C ALA A 87 10.93 -17.10 -17.74
N ASP A 88 11.23 -15.84 -17.42
CA ASP A 88 11.52 -15.37 -16.06
C ASP A 88 11.22 -13.87 -15.91
N ALA A 89 11.05 -13.41 -14.67
CA ALA A 89 10.85 -11.99 -14.33
C ALA A 89 12.00 -11.10 -14.84
N ALA A 90 13.24 -11.58 -14.85
CA ALA A 90 14.39 -10.83 -15.37
C ALA A 90 14.26 -10.55 -16.87
N ALA A 91 13.73 -11.51 -17.63
CA ALA A 91 13.50 -11.35 -19.07
C ALA A 91 12.35 -10.37 -19.34
N ALA A 92 11.27 -10.45 -18.56
CA ALA A 92 10.16 -9.49 -18.63
C ALA A 92 10.63 -8.06 -18.30
N ARG A 93 11.50 -7.91 -17.29
CA ARG A 93 12.11 -6.62 -16.92
C ARG A 93 12.99 -6.07 -18.03
N ALA A 94 13.90 -6.86 -18.58
CA ALA A 94 14.79 -6.41 -19.65
C ALA A 94 14.00 -5.96 -20.90
N ALA A 95 12.93 -6.68 -21.24
CA ALA A 95 12.03 -6.29 -22.32
C ALA A 95 11.32 -4.97 -22.00
N ALA A 96 10.79 -4.81 -20.79
CA ALA A 96 10.15 -3.57 -20.34
C ALA A 96 11.13 -2.38 -20.35
N GLU A 97 12.37 -2.56 -19.91
CA GLU A 97 13.44 -1.55 -19.96
C GLU A 97 13.73 -1.16 -21.42
N SER A 98 13.84 -2.15 -22.31
CA SER A 98 14.04 -1.89 -23.74
C SER A 98 12.86 -1.15 -24.37
N ALA A 99 11.61 -1.47 -24.02
CA ALA A 99 10.44 -0.78 -24.54
C ALA A 99 10.27 0.63 -23.94
N PHE A 100 10.69 0.84 -22.69
CA PHE A 100 10.59 2.12 -22.00
C PHE A 100 11.60 3.15 -22.50
N TYR A 101 12.84 2.73 -22.75
CA TYR A 101 13.92 3.60 -23.24
C TYR A 101 14.08 3.60 -24.77
N GLY A 102 13.68 2.53 -25.47
CA GLY A 102 13.94 2.34 -26.89
C GLY A 102 12.93 3.00 -27.85
N ARG A 103 11.99 3.81 -27.35
CA ARG A 103 11.08 4.60 -28.19
C ARG A 103 11.64 6.00 -28.38
N GLU A 104 12.59 6.13 -29.30
CA GLU A 104 12.95 7.39 -29.97
C GLU A 104 12.06 7.63 -31.19
#